data_AF-A0AAU2V8K7-F1
#
_entry.id   AF-A0AAU2V8K7-F1
#
_cell.length_a   1.000
_cell.length_b   1.000
_cell.length_c   1.000
_cell.angle_alpha   90.00
_cell.angle_beta   90.00
_cell.angle_gamma   90.00
#
_symmetry.space_group_name_H-M   'P 1'
#
loop_
_entity.id
_entity.type
_entity.pdbx_description
1 polymer ?
#
loop_
_entity_poly.entity_id
_entity_poly.type
_entity_poly.pdbx_seq_one_letter_code
_entity_poly.pdbx_strand_id
1 'polypeptide(L)' 'MTSQLSETGSTRQWRQVRAAVLGEEPLCWQCGEPSTEVDHIIPRKHGGDDRRSNLRGSCRPCNLARGSGRWCAEPSREW' A
#
# COMPACT_ATOMS: atom_id res chain seq x y z
N MET A 1 -6.97 -5.32 19.60
CA MET A 1 -7.68 -4.13 19.08
C MET A 1 -8.18 -4.49 17.69
N THR A 2 -9.51 -4.61 17.57
CA THR A 2 -10.22 -5.17 16.41
C THR A 2 -10.14 -4.22 15.22
N SER A 3 -9.95 -4.82 14.04
CA SER A 3 -9.77 -4.17 12.75
C SER A 3 -10.86 -3.12 12.48
N GLN A 4 -10.48 -1.85 12.33
CA GLN A 4 -11.38 -0.70 12.09
C GLN A 4 -11.91 -0.65 10.65
N LEU A 5 -12.26 -1.80 10.07
CA LEU A 5 -12.88 -1.85 8.75
C LEU A 5 -14.39 -1.82 8.95
N SER A 6 -15.07 -0.82 8.38
CA SER A 6 -16.53 -0.86 8.25
C SER A 6 -16.92 -2.12 7.46
N GLU A 7 -18.15 -2.62 7.66
CA GLU A 7 -18.69 -3.82 6.95
C GLU A 7 -18.59 -3.74 5.41
N THR A 8 -18.26 -2.57 4.85
CA THR A 8 -18.06 -2.27 3.42
C THR A 8 -16.61 -1.97 3.01
N GLY A 9 -15.62 -2.17 3.90
CA GLY A 9 -14.21 -2.28 3.52
C GLY A 9 -13.45 -1.00 3.15
N SER A 10 -13.99 0.19 3.43
CA SER A 10 -13.24 1.45 3.22
C SER A 10 -13.79 2.60 4.06
N THR A 11 -13.04 2.99 5.10
CA THR A 11 -13.38 4.15 5.95
C THR A 11 -13.15 5.46 5.20
N ARG A 12 -13.86 6.54 5.59
CA ARG A 12 -13.64 7.88 5.03
C ARG A 12 -12.18 8.33 5.14
N GLN A 13 -11.55 7.99 6.27
CA GLN A 13 -10.13 8.24 6.52
C GLN A 13 -9.24 7.55 5.49
N TRP A 14 -9.50 6.28 5.17
CA TRP A 14 -8.73 5.55 4.16
C TRP A 14 -8.82 6.19 2.77
N ARG A 15 -10.01 6.68 2.37
CA ARG A 15 -10.17 7.37 1.08
C ARG A 15 -9.33 8.64 1.00
N GLN A 16 -9.23 9.41 2.08
CA GLN A 16 -8.40 10.61 2.16
C GLN A 16 -6.91 10.27 2.06
N VAL A 17 -6.45 9.29 2.83
CA VAL A 17 -5.06 8.80 2.78
C VAL A 17 -4.73 8.30 1.38
N ARG A 18 -5.63 7.52 0.76
CA ARG A 18 -5.44 7.00 -0.60
C ARG A 18 -5.30 8.11 -1.63
N ALA A 19 -6.15 9.13 -1.56
CA ALA A 19 -6.07 10.28 -2.47
C ALA A 19 -4.77 11.07 -2.28
N ALA A 20 -4.31 11.26 -1.04
CA ALA A 20 -3.05 11.92 -0.75
C ALA A 20 -1.85 11.16 -1.33
N VAL A 21 -1.75 9.85 -1.08
CA VAL A 21 -0.64 9.02 -1.61
C VAL A 21 -0.60 9.04 -3.14
N LEU A 22 -1.76 8.92 -3.81
CA LEU A 22 -1.81 8.96 -5.27
C LEU A 22 -1.51 10.35 -5.85
N GLY A 23 -1.78 11.42 -5.10
CA GLY A 23 -1.41 12.78 -5.48
C GLY A 23 0.09 13.05 -5.31
N GLU A 24 0.71 12.50 -4.27
CA GLU A 24 2.14 12.64 -3.99
C GLU A 24 3.01 11.71 -4.84
N GLU A 25 2.55 10.48 -5.11
CA GLU A 25 3.23 9.44 -5.89
C GLU A 25 2.40 9.06 -7.12
N PRO A 26 2.30 9.95 -8.13
CA PRO A 26 1.48 9.72 -9.32
C PRO A 26 2.03 8.61 -10.23
N LEU A 27 3.26 8.16 -10.01
CA LEU A 27 3.91 7.09 -10.77
C LEU A 27 4.17 5.87 -9.90
N CYS A 28 4.04 4.69 -10.49
CA CYS A 28 4.20 3.41 -9.84
C CYS A 28 5.66 3.25 -9.41
N TRP A 29 5.88 2.99 -8.13
CA TRP A 29 7.23 2.82 -7.57
C TRP A 29 8.02 1.67 -8.23
N GLN A 30 7.34 0.70 -8.87
CA GLN A 30 7.96 -0.48 -9.46
C GLN A 30 8.22 -0.37 -10.97
N CYS A 31 7.29 0.22 -11.73
CA CYS A 31 7.37 0.24 -13.20
C CYS A 31 7.28 1.63 -13.83
N GLY A 32 7.02 2.68 -13.04
CA GLY A 32 6.91 4.06 -13.53
C GLY A 32 5.59 4.42 -14.23
N GLU A 33 4.68 3.47 -14.43
CA GLU A 33 3.33 3.73 -14.99
C GLU A 33 2.44 4.51 -14.02
N PRO A 34 1.36 5.16 -14.46
CA PRO A 34 0.45 5.89 -13.57
C PRO A 34 -0.04 5.05 -12.39
N SER A 35 0.17 5.58 -11.18
CA SER A 35 -0.31 4.99 -9.93
C SER A 35 -1.83 5.06 -9.88
N THR A 36 -2.45 3.90 -9.71
CA THR A 36 -3.91 3.76 -9.64
C THR A 36 -4.37 3.18 -8.31
N GLU A 37 -3.45 2.54 -7.59
CA GLU A 37 -3.67 1.88 -6.33
C GLU A 37 -2.61 2.29 -5.30
N VAL A 38 -2.94 2.07 -4.04
CA VAL A 38 -2.01 2.22 -2.93
C VAL A 38 -1.59 0.86 -2.45
N ASP A 39 -0.30 0.76 -2.17
CA ASP A 39 0.39 -0.48 -1.95
C ASP A 39 1.16 -0.41 -0.63
N HIS A 40 0.89 -1.37 0.27
CA HIS A 40 1.49 -1.43 1.60
C HIS A 40 2.90 -2.03 1.54
N ILE A 41 3.92 -1.28 1.96
CA ILE A 41 5.33 -1.72 1.99
C ILE A 41 5.46 -2.98 2.85
N ILE A 42 4.98 -2.90 4.09
CA ILE A 42 4.77 -4.05 4.97
C ILE A 42 3.29 -4.44 4.81
N PRO A 43 2.97 -5.67 4.38
CA PRO A 43 1.59 -6.11 4.25
C PRO A 43 0.86 -6.07 5.61
N ARG A 44 -0.44 -5.75 5.59
CA ARG A 44 -1.28 -5.75 6.81
C ARG A 44 -1.22 -7.06 7.59
N LYS A 45 -1.16 -8.21 6.89
CA LYS A 45 -1.03 -9.53 7.52
C LYS A 45 0.29 -9.75 8.28
N HIS A 46 1.30 -8.92 8.02
CA HIS A 46 2.60 -8.94 8.71
C HIS A 46 2.77 -7.74 9.65
N GLY A 47 1.68 -7.09 10.06
CA GLY A 47 1.73 -5.96 11.01
C GLY A 47 1.92 -4.58 10.36
N GLY A 48 1.82 -4.48 9.03
CA GLY A 48 1.83 -3.20 8.36
C GLY A 48 0.59 -2.34 8.67
N ASP A 49 0.82 -1.06 8.92
CA ASP A 49 -0.23 -0.07 9.19
C ASP A 49 -0.56 0.78 7.94
N ASP A 50 -1.56 1.65 8.08
CA ASP A 50 -2.00 2.58 7.03
C ASP A 50 -1.33 3.96 7.16
N ARG A 51 -0.18 4.07 7.85
CA ARG A 51 0.56 5.33 7.91
C ARG A 51 1.23 5.59 6.58
N ARG A 52 1.34 6.88 6.22
CA ARG A 52 1.98 7.32 4.97
C ARG A 52 3.37 6.69 4.72
N SER A 53 4.15 6.47 5.78
CA SER A 53 5.47 5.82 5.73
C SER A 53 5.44 4.36 5.27
N ASN A 54 4.30 3.68 5.38
CA ASN A 54 4.11 2.29 4.98
C ASN A 54 3.31 2.16 3.66
N LEU A 55 3.02 3.27 2.97
CA LEU A 55 2.20 3.30 1.76
C LEU A 55 3.00 3.86 0.59
N ARG A 56 2.81 3.28 -0.60
CA ARG A 56 3.36 3.79 -1.87
C ARG A 56 2.33 3.74 -3.00
N GLY A 57 2.51 4.62 -3.98
CA GLY A 57 1.74 4.59 -5.22
C GLY A 57 2.16 3.41 -6.12
N SER A 58 1.20 2.60 -6.55
CA SER A 58 1.44 1.48 -7.47
C SER A 58 0.37 1.43 -8.55
N CYS A 59 0.74 0.94 -9.73
CA CYS A 59 -0.27 0.56 -10.72
C CYS A 59 -0.93 -0.76 -10.32
N ARG A 60 -2.18 -0.96 -10.75
CA ARG A 60 -2.95 -2.20 -10.51
C ARG A 60 -2.21 -3.49 -10.87
N PRO A 61 -1.54 -3.65 -12.04
CA PRO A 61 -0.85 -4.89 -12.37
C PRO A 61 0.34 -5.17 -11.44
N CYS A 62 1.14 -4.17 -11.08
CA CYS A 62 2.24 -4.34 -10.12
C CYS A 62 1.73 -4.68 -8.71
N ASN A 63 0.65 -4.03 -8.26
CA ASN A 63 0.05 -4.29 -6.96
C ASN A 63 -0.50 -5.74 -6.88
N LEU A 64 -1.22 -6.18 -7.91
CA LEU A 64 -1.72 -7.56 -8.02
C LEU A 64 -0.58 -8.57 -8.15
N ALA A 65 0.46 -8.25 -8.92
CA ALA A 65 1.63 -9.09 -9.06
C ALA A 65 2.33 -9.25 -7.72
N ARG A 66 2.53 -8.21 -6.92
CA ARG A 66 3.14 -8.41 -5.59
C ARG A 66 2.22 -9.24 -4.70
N GLY A 67 0.94 -8.88 -4.67
CA GLY A 67 -0.07 -9.51 -3.85
C GLY A 67 0.34 -9.59 -2.38
N SER A 68 -0.39 -10.38 -1.61
CA SER A 68 0.00 -10.73 -0.23
C SER A 68 1.05 -11.86 -0.19
N GLY A 69 1.30 -12.56 -1.30
CA GLY A 69 2.12 -13.79 -1.34
C GLY A 69 3.63 -13.57 -1.44
N ARG A 70 4.10 -12.51 -2.12
CA ARG A 70 5.53 -12.25 -2.35
C ARG A 70 6.15 -11.28 -1.36
N TRP A 71 5.82 -11.43 -0.07
CA TRP A 71 6.63 -10.83 1.00
C TRP A 71 7.61 -11.89 1.47
N CYS A 72 8.72 -12.04 0.75
CA CYS A 72 9.89 -12.68 1.34
C CYS A 72 10.40 -11.69 2.38
N ALA A 73 10.26 -12.04 3.66
CA ALA A 73 10.92 -11.35 4.75
C ALA A 73 12.43 -11.53 4.61
N GLU A 74 13.07 -10.84 3.67
CA GLU A 74 14.53 -10.77 3.65
C GLU A 74 14.99 -9.66 4.60
N PRO A 75 15.82 -9.98 5.61
CA PRO A 75 16.40 -8.99 6.50
C PRO A 75 17.78 -8.61 5.94
N SER A 76 17.86 -7.63 5.03
CA SER A 76 19.11 -6.87 4.79
C SER A 76 18.93 -5.84 3.68
N ARG A 77 18.75 -4.58 4.06
CA ARG A 77 19.37 -3.42 3.39
C ARG A 77 19.21 -2.22 4.31
N GLU A 78 20.23 -2.07 5.14
CA GLU A 78 20.75 -0.81 5.67
C GLU A 78 20.48 0.39 4.74
N TRP A 79 19.82 1.41 5.31
CA TRP A 79 19.77 2.78 4.80
C TRP A 79 20.43 3.68 5.83
#